data_AF-A0A1C6FLQ3-F1
#
_entry.id   AF-A0A1C6FLQ3-F1
#
_cell.length_a   1.000
_cell.length_b   1.000
_cell.length_c   1.000
_cell.angle_alpha   90.00
_cell.angle_beta   90.00
_cell.angle_gamma   90.00
#
_symmetry.space_group_name_H-M   'P 1'
#
loop_
_entity.id
_entity.type
_entity.pdbx_description
1 polymer ?
#
loop_
_entity_poly.entity_id
_entity_poly.type
_entity_poly.pdbx_seq_one_letter_code
_entity_poly.pdbx_strand_id
1 'polypeptide(L)'
;MAREVDTKGYVKAYRKMQDTEVFKSPYAVQLFLYCLFNAKFSGKDAGTFVTTQDKIRKDLGWSRPTVIKFMKFLKEINCIDYQGSNTDTKIKVINFQYYQGK
;
A
#
# COMPACT_ATOMS: atom_id res chain seq x y z
N MET A 1 8.28 -8.44 -14.96
CA MET A 1 8.73 -9.48 -14.02
C MET A 1 8.03 -9.26 -12.69
N ALA A 2 7.00 -10.06 -12.41
CA ALA A 2 6.34 -10.06 -11.11
C ALA A 2 7.34 -10.57 -10.07
N ARG A 3 7.48 -9.89 -8.93
CA ARG A 3 8.29 -10.40 -7.82
C ARG A 3 7.71 -11.74 -7.38
N GLU A 4 8.57 -12.65 -6.92
CA GLU A 4 8.20 -13.71 -5.97
C GLU A 4 7.73 -13.03 -4.66
N VAL A 5 6.58 -12.38 -4.72
CA VAL A 5 5.75 -12.23 -3.54
C VAL A 5 5.22 -13.64 -3.33
N ASP A 6 5.33 -14.16 -2.12
CA ASP A 6 4.73 -15.43 -1.71
C ASP A 6 3.21 -15.33 -1.94
N THR A 7 2.79 -15.62 -3.17
CA THR A 7 1.52 -15.20 -3.81
C THR A 7 0.40 -16.17 -3.49
N LYS A 8 0.67 -17.21 -2.69
CA LYS A 8 -0.28 -18.28 -2.41
C LYS A 8 -1.24 -17.96 -1.25
N GLY A 9 -1.13 -16.79 -0.64
CA GLY A 9 -1.92 -16.39 0.53
C GLY A 9 -2.99 -15.34 0.25
N TYR A 10 -4.10 -15.41 1.00
CA TYR A 10 -5.08 -14.33 1.08
C TYR A 10 -4.55 -13.21 1.97
N VAL A 11 -4.63 -11.96 1.50
CA VAL A 11 -4.37 -10.79 2.35
C VAL A 11 -5.69 -10.27 2.88
N LYS A 12 -5.84 -10.24 4.20
CA LYS A 12 -7.05 -9.75 4.86
C LYS A 12 -7.09 -8.23 4.81
N ALA A 13 -8.20 -7.68 4.30
CA ALA A 13 -8.60 -6.30 4.57
C ALA A 13 -9.45 -6.27 5.86
N TYR A 14 -9.31 -5.22 6.67
CA TYR A 14 -10.02 -5.12 7.93
C TYR A 14 -11.38 -4.43 7.75
N ARG A 15 -12.43 -4.93 8.40
CA ARG A 15 -13.82 -4.45 8.22
C ARG A 15 -13.99 -2.97 8.55
N LYS A 16 -13.33 -2.49 9.62
CA LYS A 16 -13.40 -1.08 10.06
C LYS A 16 -12.87 -0.08 9.02
N MET A 17 -12.23 -0.53 7.93
CA MET A 17 -11.83 0.36 6.84
C MET A 17 -13.03 1.11 6.28
N GLN A 18 -14.21 0.47 6.26
CA GLN A 18 -15.47 1.08 5.82
C GLN A 18 -15.81 2.37 6.57
N ASP A 19 -15.36 2.49 7.83
CA ASP A 19 -15.60 3.64 8.68
C ASP A 19 -14.52 4.74 8.54
N THR A 20 -13.48 4.49 7.74
CA THR A 20 -12.34 5.41 7.57
C THR A 20 -12.50 6.31 6.35
N GLU A 21 -11.77 7.44 6.36
CA GLU A 21 -11.67 8.33 5.20
C GLU A 21 -11.08 7.65 3.95
N VAL A 22 -10.41 6.50 4.10
CA VAL A 22 -9.96 5.68 2.95
C VAL A 22 -11.15 5.22 2.13
N PHE A 23 -12.20 4.70 2.78
CA PHE A 23 -13.34 4.08 2.07
C PHE A 23 -14.24 5.08 1.35
N LYS A 24 -14.17 6.35 1.74
CA LYS A 24 -14.92 7.45 1.11
C LYS A 24 -14.33 7.88 -0.24
N SER A 25 -13.11 7.46 -0.57
CA SER A 25 -12.46 7.82 -1.83
C SER A 25 -12.06 6.56 -2.63
N PRO A 26 -12.57 6.37 -3.86
CA PRO A 26 -12.21 5.22 -4.67
C PRO A 26 -10.70 5.15 -4.96
N TYR A 27 -10.05 6.30 -5.12
CA TYR A 27 -8.61 6.40 -5.25
C TYR A 27 -7.89 5.97 -3.96
N ALA A 28 -8.33 6.42 -2.79
CA ALA A 28 -7.67 6.03 -1.55
C ALA A 28 -7.79 4.52 -1.29
N VAL A 29 -8.98 3.93 -1.50
CA VAL A 29 -9.19 2.47 -1.42
C VAL A 29 -8.28 1.73 -2.38
N GLN A 30 -8.29 2.11 -3.66
CA GLN A 30 -7.54 1.41 -4.69
C GLN A 30 -6.03 1.45 -4.41
N LEU A 31 -5.49 2.60 -3.98
CA LEU A 31 -4.07 2.70 -3.62
C LEU A 31 -3.74 1.90 -2.36
N PHE A 32 -4.61 1.94 -1.34
CA PHE A 32 -4.40 1.17 -0.13
C PHE A 32 -4.39 -0.34 -0.40
N LEU A 33 -5.35 -0.85 -1.18
CA LEU A 33 -5.40 -2.25 -1.59
C LEU A 33 -4.18 -2.64 -2.43
N TYR A 34 -3.75 -1.77 -3.35
CA TYR A 34 -2.51 -1.98 -4.10
C TYR A 34 -1.31 -2.14 -3.15
N CYS A 35 -1.16 -1.27 -2.15
CA CYS A 35 -0.10 -1.39 -1.14
C CYS A 35 -0.22 -2.69 -0.34
N LEU A 36 -1.43 -3.07 0.05
CA LEU A 36 -1.71 -4.26 0.83
C LEU A 36 -1.35 -5.54 0.07
N PHE A 37 -1.67 -5.62 -1.22
CA PHE A 37 -1.38 -6.80 -2.05
C PHE A 37 0.09 -6.93 -2.45
N ASN A 38 0.82 -5.82 -2.53
CA ASN A 38 2.26 -5.85 -2.87
C ASN A 38 3.17 -6.06 -1.65
N ALA A 39 2.64 -5.91 -0.43
CA ALA A 39 3.39 -6.05 0.80
C ALA A 39 3.87 -7.49 1.05
N LYS A 40 5.09 -7.63 1.61
CA LYS A 40 5.59 -8.92 2.08
C LYS A 40 4.70 -9.48 3.21
N PHE A 41 4.32 -10.75 3.14
CA PHE A 41 3.42 -11.37 4.11
C PHE A 41 4.08 -11.74 5.45
N SER A 42 5.37 -12.09 5.42
CA SER A 42 6.11 -12.64 6.56
C SER A 42 7.55 -12.10 6.64
N GLY A 43 8.23 -12.43 7.73
CA GLY A 43 9.60 -11.98 8.00
C GLY A 43 9.68 -10.61 8.70
N LYS A 44 10.93 -10.16 8.93
CA LYS A 44 11.25 -8.89 9.62
C LYS A 44 10.68 -7.64 8.91
N ASP A 45 10.45 -7.75 7.61
CA ASP A 45 9.93 -6.70 6.73
C ASP A 45 8.46 -6.92 6.32
N ALA A 46 7.70 -7.73 7.07
CA ALA A 46 6.28 -7.95 6.80
C ALA A 46 5.51 -6.62 6.75
N GLY A 47 4.59 -6.50 5.80
CA GLY A 47 3.84 -5.26 5.54
C GLY A 47 4.60 -4.25 4.69
N THR A 48 5.82 -4.53 4.22
CA THR A 48 6.59 -3.61 3.38
C THR A 48 6.79 -4.09 1.96
N PHE A 49 6.97 -3.16 1.03
CA PHE A 49 7.40 -3.43 -0.33
C PHE A 49 8.15 -2.23 -0.91
N VAL A 50 8.92 -2.46 -1.98
CA VAL A 50 9.70 -1.41 -2.65
C VAL A 50 9.09 -1.14 -4.02
N THR A 51 8.75 0.10 -4.34
CA THR A 51 8.20 0.47 -5.64
C THR A 51 8.71 1.85 -6.06
N THR A 52 8.24 2.37 -7.18
CA THR A 52 8.46 3.76 -7.57
C THR A 52 7.11 4.43 -7.84
N GLN A 53 7.06 5.75 -7.68
CA GLN A 53 5.84 6.52 -8.03
C GLN A 53 5.44 6.32 -9.49
N ASP A 54 6.42 6.18 -10.41
CA ASP A 54 6.15 5.92 -11.82
C ASP A 54 5.57 4.52 -12.05
N LYS A 55 6.00 3.52 -11.27
CA LYS A 55 5.43 2.17 -11.34
C LYS A 55 3.98 2.17 -10.84
N ILE A 56 3.70 2.78 -9.69
CA ILE A 56 2.32 2.93 -9.18
C ILE A 56 1.43 3.63 -10.22
N ARG A 57 1.95 4.70 -10.82
CA ARG A 57 1.27 5.46 -11.88
C ARG A 57 0.86 4.56 -13.06
N LYS A 58 1.79 3.73 -13.56
CA LYS A 58 1.56 2.80 -14.66
C LYS A 58 0.61 1.67 -14.27
N ASP A 59 0.81 1.07 -13.10
CA ASP A 59 0.01 -0.07 -12.63
C ASP A 59 -1.45 0.34 -12.37
N LEU A 60 -1.69 1.55 -11.86
CA LEU A 60 -3.05 2.05 -11.57
C LEU A 60 -3.66 2.88 -12.70
N GLY A 61 -2.89 3.22 -13.74
CA GLY A 61 -3.36 4.09 -14.84
C GLY A 61 -3.65 5.53 -14.40
N TRP A 62 -2.95 6.03 -13.38
CA TRP A 62 -3.22 7.36 -12.80
C TRP A 62 -2.28 8.44 -13.32
N SER A 63 -2.60 9.70 -13.03
CA SER A 63 -1.65 10.80 -13.19
C SER A 63 -0.64 10.79 -12.04
N ARG A 64 0.59 11.28 -12.28
CA ARG A 64 1.61 11.42 -11.23
C ARG A 64 1.14 12.31 -10.06
N PRO A 65 0.48 13.47 -10.30
CA PRO A 65 -0.11 14.27 -9.22
C PRO A 65 -1.12 13.49 -8.37
N THR A 66 -1.99 12.68 -9.01
CA THR A 66 -2.97 11.85 -8.29
C THR A 66 -2.29 10.86 -7.35
N VAL A 67 -1.26 10.16 -7.83
CA VAL A 67 -0.48 9.23 -7.00
C VAL A 67 0.13 9.95 -5.80
N ILE A 68 0.82 11.08 -6.01
CA ILE A 68 1.46 11.84 -4.93
C ILE A 68 0.42 12.34 -3.92
N LYS A 69 -0.72 12.87 -4.39
CA LYS A 69 -1.81 13.35 -3.54
C LYS A 69 -2.33 12.25 -2.62
N PHE A 70 -2.66 11.08 -3.16
CA PHE A 70 -3.22 9.99 -2.38
C PHE A 70 -2.18 9.27 -1.52
N MET A 71 -0.91 9.22 -1.93
CA MET A 71 0.17 8.73 -1.07
C MET A 71 0.35 9.60 0.17
N LYS A 72 0.33 10.93 0.02
CA LYS A 72 0.38 11.87 1.15
C LYS A 72 -0.82 11.71 2.07
N PHE A 73 -2.02 11.69 1.49
CA PHE A 73 -3.26 11.48 2.24
C PHE A 73 -3.23 10.19 3.06
N LEU A 74 -2.87 9.04 2.47
CA LEU A 74 -2.78 7.77 3.17
C LEU A 74 -1.72 7.76 4.27
N LYS A 75 -0.67 8.57 4.15
CA LYS A 75 0.35 8.76 5.18
C LYS A 75 -0.15 9.62 6.34
N GLU A 76 -0.85 10.72 6.04
CA GLU A 76 -1.43 11.61 7.05
C GLU A 76 -2.44 10.90 7.96
N ILE A 77 -3.24 10.00 7.40
CA ILE A 77 -4.22 9.19 8.17
C ILE A 77 -3.62 7.90 8.76
N ASN A 78 -2.28 7.76 8.78
CA ASN A 78 -1.56 6.60 9.33
C ASN A 78 -1.97 5.23 8.74
N CYS A 79 -2.35 5.17 7.47
CA CYS A 79 -2.63 3.91 6.77
C CYS A 79 -1.37 3.29 6.16
N ILE A 80 -0.50 4.14 5.61
CA ILE A 80 0.81 3.73 5.08
C ILE A 80 1.90 4.66 5.61
N ASP A 81 3.12 4.18 5.63
CA ASP A 81 4.31 5.02 5.68
C ASP A 81 5.15 4.76 4.44
N TYR A 82 5.96 5.74 4.04
CA TYR A 82 6.89 5.57 2.95
C TYR A 82 8.16 6.39 3.16
N GLN A 83 9.27 5.80 2.72
CA GLN A 83 10.58 6.43 2.67
C GLN A 83 11.05 6.37 1.21
N GLY A 84 11.22 7.55 0.60
CA GLY A 84 11.73 7.68 -0.76
C GLY A 84 13.23 7.93 -0.77
N SER A 85 13.95 7.22 -1.63
CA SER A 85 15.24 7.63 -2.18
C SER A 85 15.05 8.10 -3.62
N ASN A 86 16.11 8.65 -4.24
CA ASN A 86 16.07 9.13 -5.64
C ASN A 86 15.69 8.04 -6.66
N THR A 87 15.77 6.76 -6.29
CA THR A 87 15.52 5.62 -7.18
C THR A 87 14.38 4.71 -6.70
N ASP A 88 14.19 4.55 -5.39
CA ASP A 88 13.27 3.58 -4.80
C ASP A 88 12.41 4.18 -3.68
N THR A 89 11.15 3.79 -3.63
CA THR A 89 10.22 4.14 -2.53
C THR A 89 9.88 2.87 -1.75
N LYS A 90 10.39 2.75 -0.53
CA LYS A 90 9.96 1.70 0.40
C LYS A 90 8.65 2.15 1.04
N ILE A 91 7.58 1.39 0.81
CA ILE A 91 6.25 1.61 1.40
C ILE A 91 6.02 0.54 2.47
N LYS A 92 5.45 0.96 3.60
CA LYS A 92 5.03 0.11 4.71
C LYS A 92 3.53 0.32 4.95
N VAL A 93 2.75 -0.75 4.93
CA VAL A 93 1.35 -0.73 5.39
C VAL A 93 1.37 -0.77 6.91
N ILE A 94 0.79 0.25 7.53
CA ILE A 94 0.71 0.35 9.00
C ILE A 94 -0.30 -0.70 9.49
N ASN A 95 -0.04 -1.33 10.64
CA ASN A 95 -0.85 -2.39 11.25
C ASN A 95 -1.06 -3.64 10.38
N PHE A 96 -0.20 -3.88 9.38
CA PHE A 96 -0.31 -5.04 8.49
C PHE A 96 -0.45 -6.38 9.24
N GLN A 97 0.37 -6.62 10.27
CA GLN A 97 0.33 -7.85 11.07
C GLN A 97 -1.00 -8.02 11.80
N TYR A 98 -1.51 -6.94 12.41
CA TYR A 98 -2.82 -6.91 13.04
C TYR A 98 -3.94 -7.25 12.04
N TYR A 99 -3.88 -6.70 10.82
CA TYR A 99 -4.85 -7.03 9.77
C TYR A 99 -4.79 -8.51 9.38
N GLN A 100 -3.61 -9.12 9.39
CA GLN A 100 -3.47 -10.55 9.10
C GLN A 100 -3.89 -11.45 10.29
N GLY A 101 -4.13 -10.88 11.47
CA GLY A 101 -4.51 -11.60 12.70
C GLY A 101 -3.30 -12.18 13.44
N LYS A 102 -2.16 -11.48 13.37
CA LYS A 102 -0.93 -11.78 14.13
C LYS A 102 -0.75 -10.78 15.27
#